data_AF-A0A8T6LKL5-F1
#
_entry.id   AF-A0A8T6LKL5-F1
#
_cell.length_a   1.000
_cell.length_b   1.000
_cell.length_c   1.000
_cell.angle_alpha   90.00
_cell.angle_beta   90.00
_cell.angle_gamma   90.00
#
_symmetry.space_group_name_H-M   'P 1'
#
loop_
_entity.id
_entity.type
_entity.pdbx_description
1 polymer ?
#
loop_
_entity_poly.entity_id
_entity_poly.type
_entity_poly.pdbx_seq_one_letter_code
_entity_poly.pdbx_strand_id
1 'polypeptide(L)' 'AVAALVVVKNGVVRGNVSAEDAVVSGRVEGNLTVSSRLKMRATGRVEGDVDAQRIVMEDGAVIDGTLKMGS' A
#
# COMPACT_ATOMS: atom_id res chain seq x y z
N ALA A 1 12.63 -7.69 0.40
CA ALA A 1 11.72 -6.91 1.25
C ALA A 1 12.47 -5.70 1.78
N VAL A 2 11.80 -4.56 1.93
CA VAL A 2 12.37 -3.33 2.50
C VAL A 2 11.78 -3.05 3.88
N ALA A 3 12.50 -2.34 4.75
CA ALA A 3 11.99 -1.99 6.08
C ALA A 3 10.79 -1.02 5.97
N ALA A 4 10.91 0.03 5.17
CA ALA A 4 9.84 1.00 4.98
C ALA A 4 9.69 1.39 3.52
N LEU A 5 8.45 1.44 3.03
CA LEU A 5 8.09 2.02 1.74
C LEU A 5 7.31 3.33 1.95
N VAL A 6 7.74 4.41 1.29
CA VAL A 6 6.99 5.66 1.26
C VAL A 6 6.76 6.07 -0.19
N VAL A 7 5.49 6.05 -0.62
CA VAL A 7 5.08 6.54 -1.93
C VAL A 7 4.46 7.92 -1.74
N VAL A 8 5.15 8.95 -2.22
CA VAL A 8 4.70 10.36 -2.14
C VAL A 8 3.58 10.65 -3.14
N LYS A 9 2.87 11.77 -3.00
CA LYS A 9 1.65 12.11 -3.77
C LYS A 9 1.76 11.94 -5.30
N ASN A 10 2.91 12.25 -5.88
CA ASN A 10 3.17 12.10 -7.33
C ASN A 10 4.08 10.91 -7.65
N GLY A 11 4.42 10.10 -6.65
CA GLY A 11 5.24 8.91 -6.80
C GLY A 11 4.44 7.77 -7.42
N VAL A 12 5.07 7.04 -8.32
CA VAL A 12 4.50 5.84 -8.95
C VAL A 12 5.47 4.69 -8.76
N VAL A 13 4.97 3.59 -8.21
CA VAL A 13 5.70 2.33 -8.13
C VAL A 13 5.04 1.33 -9.07
N ARG A 14 5.83 0.70 -9.94
CA ARG A 14 5.37 -0.34 -10.87
C ARG A 14 6.02 -1.67 -10.52
N GLY A 15 5.21 -2.69 -10.29
CA GLY A 15 5.63 -4.02 -9.88
C GLY A 15 5.28 -4.33 -8.44
N ASN A 16 5.60 -5.56 -8.04
CA ASN A 16 5.24 -6.09 -6.73
C ASN A 16 6.22 -5.61 -5.65
N VAL A 17 5.70 -5.24 -4.49
CA VAL A 17 6.51 -4.73 -3.37
C VAL A 17 6.21 -5.51 -2.10
N SER A 18 7.27 -5.84 -1.37
CA SER A 18 7.17 -6.36 0.00
C SER A 18 7.91 -5.43 0.97
N ALA A 19 7.19 -4.93 1.98
CA ALA A 19 7.72 -4.04 3.00
C ALA A 19 7.27 -4.48 4.41
N GLU A 20 7.98 -4.04 5.45
CA GLU A 20 7.47 -4.19 6.82
C GLU A 20 6.39 -3.14 7.11
N ASP A 21 6.71 -1.87 6.92
CA ASP A 21 5.75 -0.76 6.97
C ASP A 21 5.64 -0.04 5.62
N ALA A 22 4.45 0.47 5.31
CA ALA A 22 4.20 1.20 4.09
C ALA A 22 3.31 2.44 4.31
N VAL A 23 3.65 3.56 3.68
CA VAL A 23 2.81 4.76 3.59
C VAL A 23 2.61 5.11 2.12
N VAL A 24 1.36 5.11 1.67
CA VAL A 24 1.01 5.36 0.26
C VAL A 24 0.19 6.62 0.15
N SER A 25 0.75 7.63 -0.51
CA SER A 25 0.08 8.87 -0.90
C SER A 25 0.00 9.04 -2.42
N GLY A 26 0.77 8.26 -3.18
CA GLY A 26 0.75 8.23 -4.64
C GLY A 26 0.15 6.93 -5.16
N ARG A 27 0.73 6.38 -6.24
CA ARG A 27 0.19 5.20 -6.93
C ARG A 27 1.12 3.99 -6.83
N VAL A 28 0.54 2.83 -6.56
CA VAL A 28 1.19 1.52 -6.71
C VAL A 28 0.43 0.74 -7.78
N GLU A 29 1.13 0.32 -8.82
CA GLU A 29 0.62 -0.52 -9.91
C GLU A 29 1.28 -1.90 -9.77
N GLY A 30 0.64 -2.81 -9.04
CA GLY A 30 1.18 -4.12 -8.64
C GLY A 30 0.74 -4.53 -7.24
N ASN A 31 1.14 -5.75 -6.85
CA ASN A 31 0.74 -6.31 -5.55
C ASN A 31 1.62 -5.75 -4.42
N LEU A 32 1.00 -5.50 -3.27
CA LEU A 32 1.66 -4.93 -2.10
C LEU A 32 1.51 -5.86 -0.88
N THR A 33 2.63 -6.35 -0.38
CA THR A 33 2.68 -7.16 0.86
C THR A 33 3.32 -6.34 1.98
N VAL A 34 2.62 -6.17 3.09
CA VAL A 34 3.03 -5.34 4.23
C VAL A 34 2.92 -6.13 5.54
N SER A 35 4.07 -6.56 6.08
CA SER A 35 4.08 -7.48 7.23
C SER A 35 3.75 -6.84 8.58
N SER A 36 3.68 -5.50 8.68
CA SER A 36 3.31 -4.79 9.91
C SER A 36 2.16 -3.82 9.68
N ARG A 37 2.40 -2.65 9.09
CA ARG A 37 1.39 -1.60 8.97
C ARG A 37 1.40 -0.91 7.61
N LEU A 38 0.26 -0.95 6.93
CA LEU A 38 -0.03 -0.13 5.76
C LEU A 38 -0.84 1.11 6.15
N LYS A 39 -0.36 2.30 5.81
CA LYS A 39 -1.09 3.57 5.90
C LYS A 39 -1.40 4.09 4.51
N MET A 40 -2.67 4.09 4.14
CA MET A 40 -3.17 4.72 2.94
C MET A 40 -3.61 6.15 3.26
N ARG A 41 -2.97 7.13 2.61
CA ARG A 41 -3.36 8.54 2.70
C ARG A 41 -4.53 8.83 1.77
N ALA A 42 -5.18 9.98 1.96
CA ALA A 42 -6.35 10.40 1.17
C ALA A 42 -6.16 10.37 -0.35
N THR A 43 -4.92 10.46 -0.85
CA THR A 43 -4.61 10.40 -2.29
C THR A 43 -3.94 9.09 -2.72
N GLY A 44 -3.74 8.16 -1.78
CA GLY A 44 -3.10 6.88 -2.05
C GLY A 44 -3.99 5.99 -2.90
N ARG A 45 -3.41 5.42 -3.96
CA ARG A 45 -4.07 4.46 -4.85
C ARG A 45 -3.21 3.22 -5.03
N VAL A 46 -3.79 2.05 -4.82
CA VAL A 46 -3.18 0.76 -5.17
C VAL A 46 -4.04 0.10 -6.23
N GLU A 47 -3.42 -0.37 -7.30
CA GLU A 47 -4.04 -1.17 -8.36
C GLU A 47 -3.34 -2.54 -8.35
N GLY A 48 -3.98 -3.51 -7.73
CA GLY A 48 -3.41 -4.81 -7.40
C GLY A 48 -3.86 -5.31 -6.04
N ASP A 49 -3.46 -6.54 -5.71
CA ASP A 49 -3.81 -7.17 -4.45
C ASP A 49 -2.92 -6.67 -3.31
N VAL A 50 -3.53 -6.46 -2.15
CA VAL A 50 -2.86 -6.00 -0.92
C VAL A 50 -3.00 -7.07 0.15
N ASP A 51 -1.87 -7.46 0.74
CA ASP A 51 -1.81 -8.29 1.93
C ASP A 51 -1.16 -7.46 3.05
N ALA A 52 -1.88 -7.19 4.13
CA ALA A 52 -1.37 -6.38 5.23
C ALA A 52 -1.84 -6.86 6.61
N GLN A 53 -0.93 -6.87 7.59
CA GLN A 53 -1.29 -7.20 8.98
C GLN A 53 -2.21 -6.17 9.62
N ARG A 54 -1.95 -4.87 9.40
CA ARG A 54 -2.81 -3.77 9.85
C ARG A 54 -2.92 -2.71 8.76
N ILE A 55 -4.13 -2.17 8.57
CA ILE A 55 -4.38 -1.09 7.63
C ILE A 55 -5.03 0.11 8.32
N VAL A 56 -4.58 1.31 7.95
CA VAL A 56 -5.23 2.57 8.28
C VAL A 56 -5.46 3.31 6.97
N MET A 57 -6.71 3.63 6.67
CA MET A 57 -7.10 4.32 5.44
C MET A 57 -7.75 5.66 5.77
N GLU A 58 -7.25 6.72 5.16
CA GLU A 58 -7.88 8.04 5.18
C GLU A 58 -8.99 8.12 4.12
N ASP A 59 -9.95 9.02 4.31
CA ASP A 59 -11.02 9.27 3.33
C ASP A 59 -10.43 9.64 1.96
N GLY A 60 -10.90 9.00 0.89
CA GLY A 60 -10.39 9.14 -0.46
C GLY A 60 -9.30 8.14 -0.88
N ALA A 61 -8.73 7.38 0.05
CA ALA A 61 -7.82 6.28 -0.29
C ALA A 61 -8.53 5.20 -1.12
N VAL A 62 -7.85 4.66 -2.13
CA VAL A 62 -8.41 3.61 -3.00
C VAL A 62 -7.49 2.40 -3.09
N ILE A 63 -8.08 1.21 -2.95
CA ILE A 63 -7.49 -0.06 -3.35
C ILE A 63 -8.39 -0.66 -4.42
N ASP A 64 -7.83 -0.90 -5.59
CA ASP A 64 -8.48 -1.52 -6.73
C ASP A 64 -7.89 -2.92 -6.91
N GLY A 65 -8.48 -3.89 -6.20
CA GLY A 65 -7.98 -5.25 -6.08
C GLY A 65 -8.49 -5.91 -4.79
N THR A 66 -7.90 -7.05 -4.44
CA THR A 66 -8.25 -7.77 -3.22
C THR A 66 -7.45 -7.26 -2.04
N LEU A 67 -8.11 -6.87 -0.96
CA LEU A 67 -7.46 -6.62 0.32
C LEU A 67 -7.60 -7.85 1.22
N LYS A 68 -6.47 -8.39 1.70
CA LYS A 68 -6.39 -9.43 2.71
C LYS A 68 -5.74 -8.85 3.98
N MET A 69 -6.29 -9.22 5.13
CA MET A 69 -5.77 -8.80 6.43
C MET A 69 -5.59 -9.99 7.36
N GLY A 70 -4.48 -9.99 8.10
CA GLY A 70 -4.24 -10.95 9.19
C GLY A 70 -3.63 -12.30 8.80
N SER A 71 -2.95 -12.38 7.65
CA SER A 71 -2.19 -13.57 7.18
C SER A 71 -0.83 -13.73 7.85
#